data_AF-A0A0F3IUP2-F1
#
_entry.id   AF-A0A0F3IUP2-F1
#
_cell.length_a   1.000
_cell.length_b   1.000
_cell.length_c   1.000
_cell.angle_alpha   90.00
_cell.angle_beta   90.00
_cell.angle_gamma   90.00
#
_symmetry.space_group_name_H-M   'P 1'
#
loop_
_entity.id
_entity.type
_entity.pdbx_description
1 polymer ?
#
loop_
_entity_poly.entity_id
_entity_poly.type
_entity_poly.pdbx_seq_one_letter_code
_entity_poly.pdbx_strand_id
1 'polypeptide(L)'
;VAAPPADGRVFGAVNDTVRVVIRSKGESWVQVRDADNQAVMTRVLRAGDQYRVPNRPGLTLMTGNAGALEVTVDGQPAPALGPTGMVRRAVPLDPERLKQGTLE
;
A
#
# COMPACT_ATOMS: atom_id res chain seq x y z
N VAL A 1 -20.69 -1.56 -23.12
CA VAL A 1 -21.08 -1.40 -21.70
C VAL A 1 -19.92 -0.72 -20.99
N ALA A 2 -20.08 0.53 -20.56
CA ALA A 2 -19.10 1.18 -19.71
C ALA A 2 -19.18 0.54 -18.31
N ALA A 3 -18.05 0.08 -17.76
CA ALA A 3 -18.00 -0.37 -16.38
C ALA A 3 -18.43 0.80 -15.47
N PRO A 4 -19.23 0.55 -14.41
CA PRO A 4 -19.55 1.58 -13.41
C PRO A 4 -18.24 2.17 -12.86
N PRO A 5 -18.23 3.40 -12.32
CA PRO A 5 -17.05 3.91 -11.63
C PRO A 5 -16.68 2.85 -10.59
N ALA A 6 -15.51 2.24 -10.75
CA ALA A 6 -15.07 1.19 -9.85
C ALA A 6 -14.92 1.84 -8.48
N ASP A 7 -15.94 1.67 -7.64
CA ASP A 7 -15.92 2.05 -6.24
C ASP A 7 -14.86 1.16 -5.59
N GLY A 8 -13.62 1.65 -5.66
CA GLY A 8 -12.46 0.96 -5.19
C GLY A 8 -12.64 0.67 -3.72
N ARG A 9 -12.47 -0.59 -3.31
CA ARG A 9 -12.74 -0.99 -1.93
C ARG A 9 -11.69 -0.37 -1.03
N VAL A 10 -12.15 0.23 0.07
CA VAL A 10 -11.27 0.77 1.11
C VAL A 10 -11.08 -0.29 2.19
N PHE A 11 -9.89 -0.88 2.24
CA PHE A 11 -9.45 -1.78 3.29
C PHE A 11 -8.85 -0.97 4.44
N GLY A 12 -9.09 -1.37 5.70
CA GLY A 12 -8.57 -0.64 6.87
C GLY A 12 -9.31 0.67 7.18
N ALA A 13 -10.56 0.82 6.71
CA ALA A 13 -11.39 2.01 6.94
C ALA A 13 -11.62 2.34 8.42
N VAL A 14 -11.55 1.32 9.30
CA VAL A 14 -11.72 1.45 10.76
C VAL A 14 -10.50 2.01 11.49
N ASN A 15 -9.40 2.29 10.80
CA ASN A 15 -8.22 2.89 11.41
C ASN A 15 -8.47 4.39 11.63
N ASP A 16 -8.52 4.82 12.89
CA ASP A 16 -8.80 6.22 13.28
C ASP A 16 -7.65 7.18 12.90
N THR A 17 -6.42 6.68 12.92
CA THR A 17 -5.21 7.41 12.53
C THR A 17 -4.53 6.72 11.35
N VAL A 18 -4.83 7.17 10.14
CA VAL A 18 -4.23 6.64 8.90
C VAL A 18 -3.27 7.67 8.35
N ARG A 19 -1.98 7.35 8.43
CA ARG A 19 -0.93 8.17 7.82
C ARG A 19 -0.57 7.71 6.42
N VAL A 20 -0.59 6.40 6.18
CA VAL A 20 -0.19 5.81 4.89
C VAL A 20 -1.40 5.18 4.21
N VAL A 21 -1.65 5.57 2.97
CA VAL A 21 -2.69 5.01 2.10
C VAL A 21 -2.05 4.44 0.85
N ILE A 22 -2.35 3.18 0.55
CA ILE A 22 -1.88 2.49 -0.65
C ILE A 22 -3.06 2.37 -1.60
N ARG A 23 -3.03 3.05 -2.73
CA ARG A 23 -4.01 2.91 -3.80
C ARG A 23 -3.44 2.05 -4.90
N SER A 24 -4.21 1.12 -5.44
CA SER A 24 -3.80 0.37 -6.61
C SER A 24 -4.42 0.93 -7.88
N LYS A 25 -3.59 1.11 -8.92
CA LYS A 25 -3.99 1.53 -10.27
C LYS A 25 -4.22 0.33 -11.20
N GLY A 26 -3.82 -0.87 -10.78
CA GLY A 26 -3.90 -2.09 -11.57
C GLY A 26 -4.09 -3.31 -10.68
N GLU A 27 -3.86 -4.51 -11.20
CA GLU A 27 -3.83 -5.70 -10.35
C GLU A 27 -2.48 -5.79 -9.63
N SER A 28 -2.52 -5.90 -8.30
CA SER A 28 -1.33 -5.96 -7.45
C SER A 28 -1.59 -6.79 -6.20
N TRP A 29 -0.85 -7.88 -6.04
CA TRP A 29 -0.84 -8.60 -4.77
C TRP A 29 -0.09 -7.80 -3.72
N VAL A 30 -0.71 -7.54 -2.58
CA VAL A 30 -0.11 -6.87 -1.42
C VAL A 30 -0.22 -7.74 -0.18
N GLN A 31 0.84 -7.73 0.62
CA GLN A 31 0.90 -8.36 1.93
C GLN A 31 1.51 -7.36 2.90
N VAL A 32 0.81 -7.11 3.99
CA VAL A 32 1.28 -6.27 5.09
C VAL A 32 1.56 -7.16 6.28
N ARG A 33 2.75 -7.04 6.83
CA ARG A 33 3.22 -7.77 8.01
C ARG A 33 3.52 -6.81 9.14
N ASP A 34 3.33 -7.27 10.36
CA ASP A 34 3.72 -6.55 11.58
C ASP A 34 5.21 -6.76 11.90
N ALA A 35 5.70 -6.11 12.95
CA ALA A 35 7.08 -6.23 13.43
C ALA A 35 7.42 -7.69 13.81
N ASP A 36 6.42 -8.46 14.24
CA ASP A 36 6.54 -9.89 14.55
C ASP A 36 6.50 -10.81 13.29
N ASN A 37 6.56 -10.23 12.08
CA ASN A 37 6.43 -10.94 10.80
C ASN A 37 5.06 -11.60 10.55
N GLN A 38 4.08 -11.37 11.42
CA GLN A 38 2.70 -11.83 11.27
C GLN A 38 2.00 -11.09 10.13
N ALA A 39 1.35 -11.80 9.23
CA ALA A 39 0.59 -11.19 8.14
C ALA A 39 -0.70 -10.55 8.68
N VAL A 40 -0.70 -9.21 8.74
CA VAL A 40 -1.86 -8.40 9.13
C VAL A 40 -2.86 -8.34 7.99
N MET A 41 -2.37 -8.25 6.75
CA MET A 41 -3.20 -8.30 5.55
C MET A 41 -2.48 -9.05 4.45
N THR A 42 -3.20 -9.85 3.66
CA THR A 42 -2.70 -10.44 2.42
C THR A 42 -3.84 -10.49 1.42
N ARG A 43 -3.79 -9.67 0.38
CA ARG A 43 -4.85 -9.60 -0.63
C ARG A 43 -4.35 -9.07 -1.96
N VAL A 44 -5.04 -9.43 -3.03
CA VAL A 44 -4.87 -8.78 -4.33
C VAL A 44 -5.74 -7.53 -4.37
N LEU A 45 -5.10 -6.37 -4.55
CA LEU A 45 -5.77 -5.11 -4.88
C LEU A 45 -5.94 -5.00 -6.39
N ARG A 46 -7.04 -4.42 -6.81
CA ARG A 46 -7.36 -4.10 -8.20
C ARG A 46 -7.36 -2.59 -8.40
N ALA A 47 -7.43 -2.17 -9.66
CA ALA A 47 -7.53 -0.77 -10.02
C ALA A 47 -8.70 -0.09 -9.28
N GLY A 48 -8.38 0.96 -8.52
CA GLY A 48 -9.30 1.71 -7.68
C GLY A 48 -9.22 1.34 -6.20
N ASP A 49 -8.85 0.10 -5.84
CA ASP A 49 -8.80 -0.34 -4.45
C ASP A 49 -7.79 0.48 -3.63
N GLN A 50 -8.12 0.70 -2.37
CA GLN A 50 -7.32 1.48 -1.44
C GLN A 50 -7.13 0.70 -0.14
N TYR A 51 -5.91 0.69 0.40
CA TYR A 51 -5.61 0.17 1.71
C TYR A 51 -5.11 1.28 2.61
N ARG A 52 -5.83 1.50 3.70
CA ARG A 52 -5.45 2.38 4.79
C ARG A 52 -4.61 1.60 5.77
N VAL A 53 -3.30 1.84 5.73
CA VAL A 53 -2.34 1.17 6.61
C VAL A 53 -2.59 1.66 8.05
N PRO A 54 -2.71 0.76 9.03
CA PRO A 54 -2.78 1.15 10.43
C PRO A 54 -1.50 1.91 10.82
N ASN A 55 -1.61 3.01 11.56
CA ASN A 55 -0.45 3.76 12.05
C ASN A 55 0.24 3.00 13.21
N ARG A 56 0.96 1.93 12.87
CA ARG A 56 1.78 1.15 13.82
C ARG A 56 3.21 1.04 13.31
N PRO A 57 4.21 1.17 14.20
CA PRO A 57 5.60 1.01 13.83
C PRO A 57 5.94 -0.45 13.48
N GLY A 58 6.97 -0.65 12.66
CA GLY A 58 7.47 -1.98 12.29
C GLY A 58 6.63 -2.74 11.27
N LEU A 59 5.60 -2.10 10.70
CA LEU A 59 4.85 -2.66 9.58
C LEU A 59 5.72 -2.71 8.32
N THR A 60 5.64 -3.84 7.61
CA THR A 60 6.32 -4.03 6.33
C THR A 60 5.34 -4.43 5.23
N LEU A 61 5.53 -3.89 4.04
CA LEU A 61 4.80 -4.20 2.84
C LEU A 61 5.61 -5.11 1.93
N MET A 62 4.93 -6.10 1.38
CA MET A 62 5.38 -6.91 0.28
C MET A 62 4.36 -6.78 -0.85
N THR A 63 4.82 -6.52 -2.06
CA THR A 63 3.97 -6.36 -3.24
C THR A 63 4.59 -7.06 -4.45
N GLY A 64 3.75 -7.70 -5.26
CA GLY A 64 4.16 -8.31 -6.52
C GLY A 64 4.24 -7.33 -7.69
N ASN A 65 3.68 -6.12 -7.54
CA ASN A 65 3.64 -5.12 -8.61
C ASN A 65 3.73 -3.72 -8.01
N ALA A 66 4.96 -3.30 -7.68
CA ALA A 66 5.23 -2.02 -7.05
C ALA A 66 4.78 -0.83 -7.91
N GLY A 67 4.96 -0.88 -9.24
CA GLY A 67 4.58 0.23 -10.12
C GLY A 67 3.08 0.39 -10.35
N ALA A 68 2.26 -0.59 -10.00
CA ALA A 68 0.80 -0.45 -9.99
C ALA A 68 0.25 -0.01 -8.62
N LEU A 69 1.11 0.26 -7.65
CA LEU A 69 0.75 0.83 -6.36
C LEU A 69 1.18 2.30 -6.28
N GLU A 70 0.26 3.11 -5.80
CA GLU A 70 0.50 4.50 -5.41
C GLU A 70 0.43 4.58 -3.89
N VAL A 71 1.45 5.17 -3.29
CA VAL A 71 1.49 5.39 -1.85
C VAL A 71 1.29 6.87 -1.59
N THR A 72 0.44 7.20 -0.63
CA THR A 72 0.19 8.55 -0.16
C THR A 72 0.42 8.58 1.34
N VAL A 73 1.20 9.54 1.82
CA VAL A 73 1.58 9.70 3.22
C VAL A 73 1.17 11.07 3.73
N ASP A 74 0.33 11.12 4.77
CA ASP A 74 -0.26 12.37 5.31
C ASP A 74 -0.90 13.24 4.22
N GLY A 75 -1.54 12.62 3.23
CA GLY A 75 -2.14 13.32 2.08
C GLY A 75 -1.14 13.74 0.98
N GLN A 76 0.15 13.47 1.15
CA GLN A 76 1.19 13.79 0.17
C GLN A 76 1.56 12.53 -0.64
N PRO A 77 1.58 12.57 -1.98
CA PRO A 77 2.00 11.42 -2.76
C PRO A 77 3.47 11.10 -2.49
N ALA A 78 3.74 9.84 -2.13
CA ALA A 78 5.10 9.32 -1.98
C ALA A 78 5.66 8.89 -3.34
N PRO A 79 7.01 8.83 -3.47
CA PRO A 79 7.64 8.23 -4.64
C PRO A 79 7.16 6.80 -4.88
N ALA A 80 7.13 6.42 -6.16
CA ALA A 80 6.75 5.07 -6.55
C ALA A 80 7.65 4.03 -5.87
N LEU A 81 7.05 2.93 -5.41
CA LEU A 81 7.77 1.84 -4.76
C LEU A 81 8.74 1.10 -5.72
N GLY A 82 8.56 1.30 -7.02
CA GLY A 82 9.37 0.71 -8.07
C GLY A 82 8.67 0.76 -9.42
N PRO A 83 9.31 0.26 -10.49
CA PRO A 83 8.69 0.12 -11.80
C PRO A 83 7.57 -0.93 -11.80
N THR A 84 6.72 -0.87 -12.81
CA THR A 84 5.62 -1.82 -13.02
C THR A 84 6.15 -3.25 -13.16
N GLY A 85 5.53 -4.20 -12.46
CA GLY A 85 5.94 -5.60 -12.42
C GLY A 85 7.11 -5.90 -11.49
N MET A 86 7.70 -4.90 -10.82
CA MET A 86 8.73 -5.15 -9.81
C MET A 86 8.10 -5.67 -8.53
N VAL A 87 8.61 -6.80 -8.06
CA VAL A 87 8.28 -7.33 -6.73
C VAL A 87 9.12 -6.60 -5.69
N ARG A 88 8.47 -5.99 -4.71
CA ARG A 88 9.13 -5.38 -3.54
C ARG A 88 8.76 -6.16 -2.30
N ARG A 89 9.74 -6.37 -1.41
CA ARG A 89 9.60 -7.15 -0.18
C ARG A 89 10.17 -6.34 0.96
N ALA A 90 9.61 -6.50 2.15
CA ALA A 90 10.08 -5.82 3.36
C ALA A 90 10.13 -4.28 3.25
N VAL A 91 9.25 -3.68 2.46
CA VAL A 91 9.19 -2.22 2.35
C VAL A 91 8.65 -1.66 3.66
N PRO A 92 9.39 -0.85 4.41
CA PRO A 92 8.89 -0.29 5.65
C PRO A 92 7.70 0.62 5.35
N LEU A 93 6.54 0.33 5.96
CA LEU A 93 5.35 1.17 5.89
C LEU A 93 5.43 2.33 6.89
N ASP A 94 6.60 2.96 6.92
CA ASP A 94 6.89 4.08 7.78
C ASP A 94 6.68 5.38 7.00
N PRO A 95 5.88 6.33 7.52
CA PRO A 95 5.57 7.56 6.80
C PRO A 95 6.83 8.38 6.47
N GLU A 96 7.84 8.40 7.34
CA GLU A 96 9.06 9.16 7.11
C GLU A 96 9.90 8.51 6.02
N ARG A 97 10.06 7.17 6.08
CA ARG A 97 10.84 6.43 5.07
C ARG A 97 10.20 6.46 3.69
N LEU A 98 8.87 6.33 3.64
CA LEU A 98 8.10 6.43 2.40
C LEU A 98 8.19 7.82 1.77
N LYS A 99 8.10 8.90 2.58
CA LYS A 99 8.31 10.27 2.08
C LYS A 99 9.71 10.49 1.54
N GLN A 100 10.73 9.86 2.14
CA GLN A 100 12.11 9.93 1.68
C GLN A 100 12.39 9.03 0.47
N GLY A 101 11.47 8.13 0.09
CA GLY A 101 11.71 7.12 -0.94
C GLY A 101 12.72 6.05 -0.53
N THR A 102 12.98 5.93 0.77
CA THR A 102 13.93 4.97 1.33
C THR A 102 13.22 3.63 1.54
N LEU A 103 13.34 2.75 0.56
CA LEU A 103 12.67 1.44 0.55
C LEU A 103 13.54 0.30 1.09
N GLU A 104 14.79 0.59 1.47
CA GLU A 104 15.84 -0.33 1.95
C GLU A 104 16.49 0.24 3.21
#